data_AF-A0A2X2V825-F1
#
_entry.id   AF-A0A2X2V825-F1
#
_cell.length_a   1.000
_cell.length_b   1.000
_cell.length_c   1.000
_cell.angle_alpha   90.00
_cell.angle_beta   90.00
_cell.angle_gamma   90.00
#
_symmetry.space_group_name_H-M   'P 1'
#
loop_
_entity.id
_entity.type
_entity.pdbx_description
1 polymer ?
#
loop_
_entity_poly.entity_id
_entity_poly.type
_entity_poly.pdbx_seq_one_letter_code
_entity_poly.pdbx_strand_id
1 'polypeptide(L)'
;MRFFTVSDAREARKSVFYATGFMGYFYILTFIIGFGAIMLVGANPAFKDAAGALIGGNNMAAVHLADAVGGNLFLGFISAVAFATILAVVAGLTLAGASAVSHDLYANVFRKGASERDELKVSKITVLVLGVVAILLGILFEKQNIAFMVGLAFSIAASCNFPIILLSMYWSKLTTRGAMIGGWLGPADRSRADDSWSNNLGANSRPRKSGLPV
;
A
#
# COMPACT_ATOMS: atom_id res chain seq x y z
N MET A 1 12.21 1.29 5.61
CA MET A 1 13.34 1.01 6.53
C MET A 1 14.73 1.07 5.89
N ARG A 2 14.92 0.73 4.60
CA ARG A 2 16.27 0.71 3.97
C ARG A 2 16.81 2.08 3.47
N PHE A 3 16.00 3.14 3.53
CA PHE A 3 16.43 4.52 3.22
C PHE A 3 17.25 5.17 4.35
N PHE A 4 17.17 4.65 5.58
CA PHE A 4 17.83 5.23 6.76
C PHE A 4 19.25 4.68 7.01
N THR A 5 19.71 3.72 6.20
CA THR A 5 21.08 3.17 6.26
C THR A 5 22.00 3.79 5.21
N VAL A 6 21.53 4.79 4.47
CA VAL A 6 22.32 5.48 3.44
C VAL A 6 22.88 6.76 4.07
N SER A 7 24.20 6.91 4.04
CA SER A 7 24.93 7.94 4.78
C SER A 7 24.65 9.38 4.30
N ASP A 8 23.99 9.55 3.15
CA ASP A 8 23.86 10.85 2.49
C ASP A 8 22.52 11.00 1.74
N ALA A 9 21.84 12.14 1.94
CA ALA A 9 20.59 12.50 1.27
C ALA A 9 20.72 12.51 -0.26
N ARG A 10 21.94 12.68 -0.78
CA ARG A 10 22.20 12.63 -2.23
C ARG A 10 22.11 11.22 -2.80
N GLU A 11 22.58 10.21 -2.07
CA GLU A 11 22.50 8.81 -2.48
C GLU A 11 21.06 8.27 -2.36
N ALA A 12 20.30 8.73 -1.36
CA ALA A 12 18.87 8.46 -1.27
C ALA A 12 18.12 8.94 -2.53
N ARG A 13 18.38 10.16 -3.01
CA ARG A 13 17.76 10.69 -4.25
C ARG A 13 18.15 9.89 -5.50
N LYS A 14 19.41 9.46 -5.60
CA LYS A 14 19.83 8.58 -6.71
C LYS A 14 19.10 7.25 -6.68
N SER A 15 18.98 6.62 -5.51
CA SER A 15 18.24 5.36 -5.37
C SER A 15 16.78 5.50 -5.79
N VAL A 16 16.12 6.60 -5.40
CA VAL A 16 14.75 6.90 -5.86
C VAL A 16 14.70 7.07 -7.38
N PHE A 17 15.65 7.79 -7.97
CA PHE A 17 15.69 8.00 -9.41
C PHE A 17 15.83 6.68 -10.19
N TYR A 18 16.77 5.81 -9.77
CA TYR A 18 16.92 4.49 -10.38
C TYR A 18 15.67 3.63 -10.21
N ALA A 19 15.10 3.57 -9.00
CA ALA A 19 13.89 2.79 -8.73
C ALA A 19 12.72 3.25 -9.62
N THR A 20 12.48 4.56 -9.71
CA THR A 20 11.44 5.13 -10.58
C THR A 20 11.73 4.87 -12.05
N GLY A 21 12.99 4.95 -12.48
CA GLY A 21 13.40 4.63 -13.85
C GLY A 21 13.11 3.17 -14.22
N PHE A 22 13.46 2.23 -13.36
CA PHE A 22 13.15 0.80 -13.57
C PHE A 22 11.63 0.55 -13.59
N MET A 23 10.87 1.18 -12.70
CA MET A 23 9.40 1.08 -12.70
C MET A 23 8.81 1.65 -13.99
N GLY A 24 9.25 2.83 -14.43
CA GLY A 24 8.79 3.45 -15.67
C GLY A 24 9.08 2.60 -16.90
N TYR A 25 10.28 2.02 -16.97
CA TYR A 25 10.65 1.08 -18.02
C TYR A 25 9.74 -0.15 -18.04
N PHE A 26 9.46 -0.73 -16.87
CA PHE A 26 8.54 -1.88 -16.74
C PHE A 26 7.11 -1.54 -17.17
N TYR A 27 6.62 -0.34 -16.87
CA TYR A 27 5.30 0.10 -17.34
C TYR A 27 5.22 0.23 -18.87
N ILE A 28 6.28 0.71 -19.52
CA ILE A 28 6.34 0.78 -21.00
C ILE A 28 6.30 -0.63 -21.60
N LEU A 29 7.05 -1.59 -21.03
CA LEU A 29 7.00 -3.00 -21.44
C LEU A 29 5.59 -3.60 -21.29
N THR A 30 4.89 -3.25 -20.20
CA THR A 30 3.53 -3.72 -19.95
C THR A 30 2.56 -3.26 -21.05
N PHE A 31 2.72 -2.05 -21.57
CA PHE A 31 1.94 -1.58 -22.73
C PHE A 31 2.20 -2.43 -23.98
N ILE A 32 3.47 -2.73 -24.29
CA ILE A 32 3.84 -3.56 -25.44
C ILE A 32 3.21 -4.95 -25.32
N ILE A 33 3.27 -5.56 -24.13
CA ILE A 33 2.64 -6.85 -23.84
C ILE A 33 1.11 -6.76 -24.03
N GLY A 34 0.47 -5.70 -23.53
CA GLY A 34 -0.98 -5.51 -23.67
C GLY A 34 -1.42 -5.42 -25.14
N PHE A 35 -0.75 -4.60 -25.96
CA PHE A 35 -1.05 -4.51 -27.39
C PHE A 35 -0.71 -5.82 -28.13
N GLY A 36 0.39 -6.49 -27.78
CA GLY A 36 0.75 -7.80 -28.31
C GLY A 36 -0.32 -8.85 -28.02
N ALA A 37 -0.89 -8.86 -26.81
CA ALA A 37 -1.99 -9.74 -26.44
C ALA A 37 -3.26 -9.44 -27.25
N ILE A 38 -3.61 -8.18 -27.47
CA ILE A 38 -4.78 -7.81 -28.29
C ILE A 38 -4.60 -8.29 -29.73
N MET A 39 -3.40 -8.14 -30.30
CA MET A 39 -3.13 -8.50 -31.69
C MET A 39 -3.02 -10.02 -31.90
N LEU A 40 -2.25 -10.73 -31.07
CA LEU A 40 -1.96 -12.16 -31.27
C LEU A 40 -2.95 -13.08 -30.56
N VAL A 41 -3.41 -12.74 -29.35
CA VAL A 41 -4.36 -13.54 -28.58
C VAL A 41 -5.79 -13.12 -28.94
N GLY A 42 -6.04 -11.82 -29.13
CA GLY A 42 -7.34 -11.30 -29.52
C GLY A 42 -7.75 -11.63 -30.97
N ALA A 43 -6.81 -11.92 -31.87
CA ALA A 43 -7.13 -12.37 -33.23
C ALA A 43 -7.36 -13.89 -33.35
N ASN A 44 -6.87 -14.69 -32.38
CA ASN A 44 -6.91 -16.14 -32.46
C ASN A 44 -8.13 -16.72 -31.72
N PRO A 45 -9.03 -17.48 -32.40
CA PRO A 45 -10.19 -18.10 -31.76
C PRO A 45 -9.83 -19.22 -30.77
N ALA A 46 -8.61 -19.77 -30.84
CA ALA A 46 -8.13 -20.80 -29.92
C ALA A 46 -8.02 -20.34 -28.45
N PHE A 47 -7.87 -19.05 -28.21
CA PHE A 47 -7.75 -18.46 -26.87
C PHE A 47 -9.05 -17.82 -26.38
N LYS A 48 -10.14 -17.99 -27.15
CA LYS A 48 -11.46 -17.47 -26.84
C LYS A 48 -12.42 -18.60 -26.52
N ASP A 49 -13.27 -18.39 -25.53
CA ASP A 49 -14.37 -19.30 -25.25
C ASP A 49 -15.49 -19.16 -26.31
N ALA A 50 -16.53 -19.99 -26.18
CA ALA A 50 -17.69 -19.95 -27.09
C ALA A 50 -18.47 -18.62 -27.06
N ALA A 51 -18.24 -17.76 -26.05
CA ALA A 51 -18.82 -16.42 -25.94
C ALA A 51 -17.88 -15.32 -26.47
N GLY A 52 -16.69 -15.67 -26.99
CA GLY A 52 -15.69 -14.74 -27.51
C GLY A 52 -14.82 -14.07 -26.44
N ALA A 53 -14.93 -14.48 -25.17
CA ALA A 53 -14.13 -13.97 -24.07
C ALA A 53 -12.82 -14.77 -23.90
N LEU A 54 -11.77 -14.15 -23.34
CA LEU A 54 -10.49 -14.80 -23.10
C LEU A 54 -10.65 -15.95 -22.08
N ILE A 55 -10.16 -17.15 -22.45
CA ILE A 55 -10.19 -18.33 -21.58
C ILE A 55 -9.35 -18.04 -20.32
N GLY A 56 -9.99 -18.08 -19.14
CA GLY A 56 -9.35 -17.74 -17.85
C GLY A 56 -9.38 -16.24 -17.50
N GLY A 57 -10.10 -15.43 -18.26
CA GLY A 57 -10.35 -14.01 -17.98
C GLY A 57 -9.20 -13.07 -18.38
N ASN A 58 -9.41 -11.77 -18.18
CA ASN A 58 -8.48 -10.73 -18.64
C ASN A 58 -7.07 -10.84 -18.03
N ASN A 59 -6.92 -11.48 -16.88
CA ASN A 59 -5.63 -11.65 -16.21
C ASN A 59 -4.72 -12.68 -16.92
N MET A 60 -5.28 -13.55 -17.78
CA MET A 60 -4.52 -14.56 -18.51
C MET A 60 -3.93 -14.04 -19.84
N ALA A 61 -4.21 -12.79 -20.22
CA ALA A 61 -3.78 -12.22 -21.49
C ALA A 61 -2.25 -12.30 -21.72
N ALA A 62 -1.45 -12.06 -20.68
CA ALA A 62 0.01 -12.12 -20.78
C ALA A 62 0.55 -13.56 -20.90
N VAL A 63 -0.08 -14.52 -20.22
CA VAL A 63 0.33 -15.94 -20.26
C VAL A 63 -0.02 -16.55 -21.62
N HIS A 64 -1.22 -16.27 -22.13
CA HIS A 64 -1.62 -16.68 -23.48
C HIS A 64 -0.79 -16.03 -24.57
N LEU A 65 -0.32 -14.79 -24.36
CA LEU A 65 0.62 -14.17 -25.28
C LEU A 65 1.96 -14.90 -25.31
N ALA A 66 2.48 -15.33 -24.15
CA ALA A 66 3.71 -16.12 -24.10
C ALA A 66 3.58 -17.45 -24.84
N ASP A 67 2.42 -18.10 -24.74
CA ASP A 67 2.10 -19.30 -25.50
C ASP A 67 2.01 -19.02 -27.01
N ALA A 68 1.29 -17.96 -27.40
CA ALA A 68 1.15 -17.58 -28.81
C ALA A 68 2.50 -17.20 -29.47
N VAL A 69 3.45 -16.64 -28.71
CA VAL A 69 4.74 -16.19 -29.25
C VAL A 69 5.82 -17.28 -29.23
N GLY A 70 5.84 -18.15 -28.21
CA GLY A 70 6.94 -19.09 -28.00
C GLY A 70 6.53 -20.49 -27.56
N GLY A 71 5.24 -20.81 -27.62
CA GLY A 71 4.66 -22.11 -27.28
C GLY A 71 4.93 -22.55 -25.84
N ASN A 72 4.86 -23.87 -25.63
CA ASN A 72 4.98 -24.50 -24.31
C ASN A 72 6.26 -24.12 -23.53
N LEU A 73 7.38 -23.86 -24.22
CA LEU A 73 8.64 -23.49 -23.56
C LEU A 73 8.57 -22.09 -22.95
N PHE A 74 8.08 -21.11 -23.71
CA PHE A 74 7.90 -19.74 -23.21
C PHE A 74 6.75 -19.65 -22.20
N LEU A 75 5.67 -20.39 -22.41
CA LEU A 75 4.58 -20.51 -21.44
C LEU A 75 5.13 -21.02 -20.10
N GLY A 76 5.88 -22.12 -20.10
CA GLY A 76 6.47 -22.68 -18.89
C GLY A 76 7.45 -21.72 -18.22
N PHE A 77 8.31 -21.05 -19.00
CA PHE A 77 9.25 -20.07 -18.47
C PHE A 77 8.55 -18.86 -17.83
N ILE A 78 7.60 -18.23 -18.52
CA ILE A 78 6.86 -17.09 -18.00
C ILE A 78 6.01 -17.49 -16.80
N SER A 79 5.42 -18.68 -16.80
CA SER A 79 4.69 -19.21 -15.64
C SER A 79 5.59 -19.40 -14.43
N ALA A 80 6.82 -19.92 -14.62
CA ALA A 80 7.78 -20.05 -13.54
C ALA A 80 8.22 -18.69 -12.99
N VAL A 81 8.46 -17.70 -13.86
CA VAL A 81 8.80 -16.32 -13.46
C VAL A 81 7.63 -15.66 -12.72
N ALA A 82 6.40 -15.81 -13.21
CA ALA A 82 5.20 -15.30 -12.55
C ALA A 82 5.02 -15.93 -11.16
N PHE A 83 5.21 -17.24 -11.05
CA PHE A 83 5.16 -17.94 -9.77
C PHE A 83 6.23 -17.44 -8.78
N ALA A 84 7.48 -17.31 -9.24
CA ALA A 84 8.58 -16.81 -8.42
C ALA A 84 8.35 -15.37 -7.94
N THR A 85 7.82 -14.50 -8.82
CA THR A 85 7.54 -13.10 -8.46
C THR A 85 6.37 -12.98 -7.48
N ILE A 86 5.30 -13.79 -7.64
CA ILE A 86 4.20 -13.83 -6.68
C ILE A 86 4.71 -14.26 -5.30
N LEU A 87 5.48 -15.35 -5.21
CA LEU A 87 6.04 -15.82 -3.93
C LEU A 87 6.94 -14.76 -3.29
N ALA A 88 7.78 -14.09 -4.07
CA ALA A 88 8.65 -13.03 -3.57
C ALA A 88 7.85 -11.85 -3.00
N VAL A 89 6.81 -11.40 -3.72
CA VAL A 89 5.95 -10.27 -3.27
C VAL A 89 5.13 -10.65 -2.04
N VAL A 90 4.52 -11.84 -2.04
CA VAL A 90 3.72 -12.32 -0.91
C VAL A 90 4.58 -12.43 0.34
N ALA A 91 5.78 -13.01 0.24
CA ALA A 91 6.72 -13.09 1.37
C ALA A 91 7.11 -11.70 1.87
N GLY A 92 7.44 -10.78 0.96
CA GLY A 92 7.80 -9.40 1.31
C GLY A 92 6.69 -8.65 2.04
N LEU A 93 5.47 -8.69 1.50
CA LEU A 93 4.31 -8.01 2.10
C LEU A 93 3.89 -8.65 3.43
N THR A 94 3.96 -9.98 3.53
CA THR A 94 3.60 -10.69 4.76
C THR A 94 4.59 -10.41 5.88
N LEU A 95 5.89 -10.41 5.59
CA LEU A 95 6.92 -10.04 6.57
C LEU A 95 6.79 -8.57 7.01
N ALA A 96 6.52 -7.67 6.06
CA ALA A 96 6.27 -6.26 6.39
C ALA A 96 5.03 -6.09 7.29
N GLY A 97 3.93 -6.78 6.98
CA GLY A 97 2.71 -6.76 7.77
C GLY A 97 2.90 -7.38 9.16
N ALA A 98 3.58 -8.52 9.24
CA ALA A 98 3.89 -9.16 10.52
C ALA A 98 4.80 -8.31 11.40
N SER A 99 5.77 -7.61 10.81
CA SER A 99 6.63 -6.67 11.53
C SER A 99 5.86 -5.45 12.02
N ALA A 100 4.95 -4.91 11.22
CA ALA A 100 4.09 -3.80 11.65
C ALA A 100 3.23 -4.23 12.85
N VAL A 101 2.61 -5.40 12.80
CA VAL A 101 1.81 -5.90 13.92
C VAL A 101 2.65 -6.24 15.16
N SER A 102 3.83 -6.86 15.01
CA SER A 102 4.66 -7.20 16.17
C SER A 102 5.24 -5.96 16.85
N HIS A 103 5.78 -5.01 16.10
CA HIS A 103 6.33 -3.78 16.67
C HIS A 103 5.25 -2.77 17.09
N ASP A 104 4.25 -2.51 16.23
CA ASP A 104 3.27 -1.45 16.50
C ASP A 104 2.16 -1.92 17.46
N LEU A 105 1.77 -3.20 17.40
CA LEU A 105 0.69 -3.72 18.25
C LEU A 105 1.23 -4.46 19.49
N TYR A 106 2.22 -5.33 19.36
CA TYR A 106 2.67 -6.14 20.50
C TYR A 106 3.64 -5.38 21.42
N ALA A 107 4.70 -4.77 20.87
CA ALA A 107 5.69 -4.04 21.66
C ALA A 107 5.16 -2.71 22.24
N ASN A 108 4.34 -1.98 21.48
CA ASN A 108 3.82 -0.67 21.89
C ASN A 108 2.49 -0.72 22.68
N VAL A 109 1.56 -1.64 22.38
CA VAL A 109 0.22 -1.67 23.01
C VAL A 109 0.11 -2.74 24.10
N PHE A 110 0.62 -3.95 23.88
CA PHE A 110 0.38 -5.07 24.80
C PHE A 110 1.47 -5.26 25.87
N ARG A 111 2.75 -5.04 25.56
CA ARG A 111 3.83 -5.31 26.53
C ARG A 111 5.06 -4.44 26.28
N LYS A 112 5.18 -3.34 27.04
CA LYS A 112 6.38 -2.48 27.09
C LYS A 112 7.58 -3.31 27.59
N GLY A 113 8.41 -3.82 26.68
CA GLY A 113 9.63 -4.59 27.00
C GLY A 113 9.51 -6.11 26.82
N ALA A 114 8.93 -6.58 25.71
CA ALA A 114 8.98 -7.99 25.34
C ALA A 114 10.42 -8.42 24.95
N SER A 115 10.80 -9.64 25.32
CA SER A 115 12.04 -10.28 24.88
C SER A 115 12.03 -10.51 23.37
N GLU A 116 13.16 -10.30 22.66
CA GLU A 116 13.32 -10.58 21.22
C GLU A 116 12.79 -11.96 20.83
N ARG A 117 12.93 -12.96 21.72
CA ARG A 117 12.45 -14.33 21.46
C ARG A 117 10.93 -14.45 21.45
N ASP A 118 10.24 -13.67 22.27
CA ASP A 118 8.78 -13.65 22.30
C ASP A 118 8.22 -12.83 21.13
N GLU A 119 8.91 -11.75 20.75
CA GLU A 119 8.56 -10.94 19.58
C GLU A 119 8.66 -11.74 18.27
N LEU A 120 9.73 -12.53 18.11
CA LEU A 120 9.88 -13.44 16.96
C LEU A 120 8.80 -14.53 16.91
N LYS A 121 8.33 -15.04 18.05
CA LYS A 121 7.24 -16.02 18.11
C LYS A 121 5.91 -15.39 17.69
N VAL A 122 5.61 -14.21 18.22
CA VAL A 122 4.39 -13.47 17.87
C VAL A 122 4.39 -13.11 16.39
N SER A 123 5.53 -12.64 15.85
CA SER A 123 5.67 -12.34 14.43
C SER A 123 5.37 -13.57 13.55
N LYS A 124 5.91 -14.75 13.88
CA LYS A 124 5.62 -16.00 13.16
C LYS A 124 4.15 -16.40 13.21
N ILE A 125 3.49 -16.26 14.36
CA ILE A 125 2.05 -16.54 14.50
C ILE A 125 1.24 -15.56 13.65
N THR A 126 1.60 -14.27 13.67
CA THR A 126 0.95 -13.25 12.83
C THR A 126 1.11 -13.55 11.35
N VAL A 127 2.29 -13.97 10.88
CA VAL A 127 2.51 -14.41 9.49
C VAL A 127 1.55 -15.53 9.13
N LEU A 128 1.41 -16.55 10.00
CA LEU A 128 0.51 -17.67 9.76
C LEU A 128 -0.95 -17.23 9.67
N VAL A 129 -1.41 -16.42 10.63
CA VAL A 129 -2.78 -15.91 10.67
C VAL A 129 -3.07 -15.03 9.45
N LEU A 130 -2.17 -14.10 9.11
CA LEU A 130 -2.29 -13.26 7.92
C LEU A 130 -2.35 -14.10 6.64
N GLY A 131 -1.53 -15.16 6.54
CA GLY A 131 -1.55 -16.08 5.41
C GLY A 131 -2.89 -16.81 5.26
N VAL A 132 -3.44 -17.34 6.36
CA VAL A 132 -4.75 -18.01 6.35
C VAL A 132 -5.86 -17.04 5.94
N VAL A 133 -5.87 -15.84 6.52
CA VAL A 133 -6.87 -14.80 6.18
C VAL A 133 -6.74 -14.39 4.71
N ALA A 134 -5.51 -14.22 4.20
CA ALA A 134 -5.27 -13.88 2.81
C ALA A 134 -5.78 -14.98 1.84
N ILE A 135 -5.60 -16.26 2.17
CA ILE A 135 -6.11 -17.37 1.36
C ILE A 135 -7.65 -17.38 1.38
N LEU A 136 -8.27 -17.23 2.55
CA LEU A 136 -9.73 -17.21 2.68
C LEU A 136 -10.36 -16.05 1.91
N LEU A 137 -9.78 -14.85 2.01
CA LEU A 137 -10.23 -13.70 1.24
C LEU A 137 -9.98 -13.90 -0.26
N GLY A 138 -8.85 -14.51 -0.64
CA GLY A 138 -8.55 -14.83 -2.04
C GLY A 138 -9.60 -15.75 -2.68
N ILE A 139 -10.04 -16.78 -1.95
CA ILE A 139 -11.11 -17.69 -2.41
C ILE A 139 -12.45 -16.96 -2.50
N LEU A 140 -12.78 -16.12 -1.51
CA LEU A 140 -14.04 -15.39 -1.50
C LEU A 140 -14.16 -14.38 -2.66
N PHE A 141 -13.04 -13.78 -3.06
CA PHE A 141 -12.98 -12.76 -4.12
C PHE A 141 -12.46 -13.30 -5.47
N GLU A 142 -12.37 -14.63 -5.66
CA GLU A 142 -11.84 -15.27 -6.89
C GLU A 142 -12.55 -14.79 -8.17
N LYS A 143 -13.85 -14.51 -8.08
CA LYS A 143 -14.67 -14.11 -9.24
C LYS A 143 -14.57 -12.63 -9.59
N GLN A 144 -13.88 -11.82 -8.77
CA GLN A 144 -13.75 -10.39 -9.00
C GLN A 144 -12.52 -10.05 -9.83
N ASN A 145 -12.59 -8.96 -10.58
CA ASN A 145 -11.44 -8.47 -11.31
C ASN A 145 -10.36 -8.00 -10.32
N ILE A 146 -9.21 -8.68 -10.32
CA ILE A 146 -8.07 -8.38 -9.45
C ILE A 146 -7.61 -6.93 -9.60
N ALA A 147 -7.60 -6.38 -10.82
CA ALA A 147 -7.19 -5.00 -11.06
C ALA A 147 -8.11 -3.99 -10.36
N PHE A 148 -9.42 -4.26 -10.32
CA PHE A 148 -10.37 -3.44 -9.59
C PHE A 148 -10.18 -3.53 -8.08
N MET A 149 -10.00 -4.75 -7.55
CA MET A 149 -9.80 -4.98 -6.12
C MET A 149 -8.52 -4.34 -5.60
N VAL A 150 -7.42 -4.50 -6.34
CA VAL A 150 -6.13 -3.85 -6.04
C VAL A 150 -6.29 -2.33 -6.12
N GLY A 151 -6.94 -1.81 -7.17
CA GLY A 151 -7.19 -0.37 -7.31
C GLY A 151 -7.96 0.22 -6.12
N LEU A 152 -9.01 -0.47 -5.65
CA LEU A 152 -9.78 -0.05 -4.49
C LEU A 152 -8.93 -0.05 -3.21
N ALA A 153 -8.16 -1.11 -2.97
CA ALA A 153 -7.30 -1.22 -1.79
C ALA A 153 -6.23 -0.12 -1.76
N PHE A 154 -5.57 0.13 -2.90
CA PHE A 154 -4.58 1.20 -3.03
C PHE A 154 -5.20 2.59 -2.90
N SER A 155 -6.41 2.81 -3.41
CA SER A 155 -7.12 4.08 -3.26
C SER A 155 -7.42 4.39 -1.80
N ILE A 156 -7.95 3.43 -1.04
CA ILE A 156 -8.21 3.60 0.40
C ILE A 156 -6.89 3.84 1.15
N ALA A 157 -5.86 3.03 0.87
CA ALA A 157 -4.55 3.19 1.50
C ALA A 157 -3.93 4.57 1.21
N ALA A 158 -4.03 5.06 -0.03
CA ALA A 158 -3.55 6.38 -0.42
C ALA A 158 -4.35 7.48 0.29
N SER A 159 -5.67 7.37 0.35
CA SER A 159 -6.54 8.35 1.02
C SER A 159 -6.30 8.45 2.53
N CYS A 160 -5.88 7.37 3.20
CA CYS A 160 -5.50 7.44 4.62
C CYS A 160 -4.10 8.01 4.82
N ASN A 161 -3.11 7.56 4.03
CA ASN A 161 -1.71 7.94 4.22
C ASN A 161 -1.39 9.34 3.70
N PHE A 162 -1.96 9.75 2.56
CA PHE A 162 -1.62 11.00 1.90
C PHE A 162 -1.95 12.24 2.74
N PRO A 163 -3.15 12.39 3.32
CA PRO A 163 -3.46 13.54 4.17
C PRO A 163 -2.58 13.58 5.41
N ILE A 164 -2.32 12.44 6.06
CA ILE A 164 -1.50 12.35 7.27
C ILE A 164 -0.06 12.81 6.99
N ILE A 165 0.54 12.31 5.91
CA ILE A 165 1.90 12.71 5.52
C ILE A 165 1.94 14.19 5.15
N LEU A 166 1.00 14.67 4.34
CA LEU A 166 0.92 16.07 3.91
C LEU A 166 0.75 17.02 5.13
N LEU A 167 -0.16 16.69 6.03
CA LEU A 167 -0.38 17.42 7.28
C LEU A 167 0.86 17.41 8.18
N SER A 168 1.57 16.28 8.27
CA SER A 168 2.81 16.17 9.06
C SER A 168 3.96 17.03 8.51
N MET A 169 4.02 17.24 7.18
CA MET A 169 5.05 18.08 6.54
C MET A 169 4.73 19.57 6.62
N TYR A 170 3.46 19.96 6.46
CA TYR A 170 3.07 21.38 6.37
C TYR A 170 2.63 22.00 7.70
N TRP A 171 2.18 21.21 8.68
CA TRP A 171 1.63 21.74 9.95
C TRP A 171 2.36 21.17 11.17
N SER A 172 3.36 21.91 11.67
CA SER A 172 4.22 21.47 12.78
C SER A 172 3.52 21.38 14.15
N LYS A 173 2.25 21.78 14.26
CA LYS A 173 1.45 21.75 15.51
C LYS A 173 0.46 20.58 15.59
N LEU A 174 0.64 19.54 14.77
CA LEU A 174 -0.28 18.42 14.76
C LEU A 174 -0.13 17.58 16.04
N THR A 175 -1.11 17.70 16.91
CA THR A 175 -1.22 16.91 18.15
C THR A 175 -1.69 15.50 17.80
N THR A 176 -1.18 14.48 18.47
CA THR A 176 -1.47 13.04 18.24
C THR A 176 -2.98 12.74 18.20
N ARG A 177 -3.81 13.54 18.88
CA ARG A 177 -5.28 13.45 18.84
C ARG A 177 -5.89 13.92 17.51
N GLY A 178 -5.34 14.93 16.86
CA GLY A 178 -5.84 15.46 15.58
C GLY A 178 -5.59 14.51 14.40
N ALA A 179 -4.46 13.77 14.39
CA ALA A 179 -4.19 12.74 13.39
C ALA A 179 -5.13 11.52 13.54
N MET A 180 -5.39 11.09 14.78
CA MET A 180 -6.33 10.00 15.04
C MET A 180 -7.78 10.38 14.70
N ILE A 181 -8.20 11.61 15.04
CA ILE A 181 -9.51 12.14 14.69
C ILE A 181 -9.63 12.35 13.18
N GLY A 182 -8.61 12.85 12.49
CA GLY A 182 -8.64 12.96 11.02
C GLY A 182 -8.71 11.60 10.30
N GLY A 183 -8.04 10.58 10.84
CA GLY A 183 -8.03 9.23 10.29
C GLY A 183 -9.30 8.41 10.57
N TRP A 184 -9.96 8.61 11.73
CA TRP A 184 -11.17 7.88 12.12
C TRP A 184 -12.48 8.67 11.91
N LEU A 185 -12.48 10.00 12.11
CA LEU A 185 -13.67 10.85 12.16
C LEU A 185 -13.87 11.71 10.89
N GLY A 186 -13.17 11.42 9.80
CA GLY A 186 -13.36 12.07 8.49
C GLY A 186 -14.82 12.18 7.99
N PRO A 187 -15.78 11.33 8.42
CA PRO A 187 -17.20 11.56 8.12
C PRO A 187 -18.05 12.18 9.25
N ALA A 188 -17.60 12.25 10.51
CA ALA A 188 -18.54 12.23 11.64
C ALA A 188 -18.48 13.37 12.67
N ASP A 189 -17.50 14.28 12.67
CA ASP A 189 -17.54 15.37 13.65
C ASP A 189 -17.14 16.73 13.07
N ARG A 190 -18.12 17.37 12.42
CA ARG A 190 -18.06 18.77 12.01
C ARG A 190 -18.71 19.71 13.04
N SER A 191 -19.17 19.18 14.17
CA SER A 191 -20.06 19.92 15.09
C SER A 191 -19.38 20.49 16.33
N ARG A 192 -18.19 19.99 16.72
CA ARG A 192 -17.50 20.41 17.95
C ARG A 192 -16.33 21.37 17.78
N ALA A 193 -15.94 21.68 16.55
CA ALA A 193 -14.79 22.55 16.30
C ALA A 193 -15.10 24.05 16.47
N ASP A 194 -16.36 24.48 16.27
CA ASP A 194 -16.73 25.91 16.34
C ASP A 194 -16.81 26.47 17.77
N ASP A 195 -17.14 25.64 18.77
CA ASP A 195 -17.36 26.12 20.14
C ASP A 195 -16.05 26.50 20.86
N SER A 196 -14.93 25.91 20.45
CA SER A 196 -13.63 26.16 21.08
C SER A 196 -12.94 27.45 20.59
N TRP A 197 -13.30 27.92 19.39
CA TRP A 197 -12.75 29.15 18.79
C TRP A 197 -13.45 30.42 19.27
N SER A 198 -14.76 30.38 19.58
CA SER A 198 -15.49 31.56 20.05
C SER A 198 -15.12 31.97 21.49
N ASN A 199 -14.83 31.00 22.37
CA ASN A 199 -14.56 31.26 23.79
C ASN A 199 -13.18 31.89 24.05
N ASN A 200 -12.22 31.75 23.14
CA ASN A 200 -10.85 32.25 23.34
C ASN A 200 -10.64 33.69 22.84
N LEU A 201 -11.53 34.20 21.98
CA LEU A 201 -11.43 35.56 21.43
C LEU A 201 -12.10 36.63 22.31
N GLY A 202 -12.96 36.24 23.27
CA GLY A 202 -13.63 37.16 24.19
C GLY A 202 -12.85 37.51 25.47
N ALA A 203 -11.75 36.80 25.78
CA ALA A 203 -11.11 36.86 27.10
C ALA A 203 -9.90 37.79 27.20
N ASN A 204 -9.37 38.33 26.08
CA ASN A 204 -8.04 38.97 26.09
C ASN A 204 -7.98 40.39 25.50
N SER A 205 -9.04 41.20 25.70
CA SER A 205 -9.06 42.62 25.34
C SER A 205 -9.26 43.53 26.56
N ARG A 206 -8.29 43.56 27.48
CA ARG A 206 -8.13 44.67 28.44
C ARG A 206 -6.69 45.22 28.38
N PRO A 207 -6.50 46.55 28.25
CA PRO A 207 -5.18 47.13 28.04
C PRO A 207 -4.35 47.14 29.33
N ARG A 208 -3.08 46.70 29.24
CA ARG A 208 -2.06 46.84 30.29
C ARG A 208 -1.74 48.32 30.50
N LYS A 209 -2.10 48.88 31.67
CA LYS A 209 -1.54 50.15 32.16
C LYS A 209 -0.13 49.89 32.69
N SER A 210 0.83 50.66 32.17
CA SER A 210 2.20 50.80 32.68
C SER A 210 2.20 51.62 33.98
N GLY A 211 2.89 51.15 35.02
CA GLY A 211 3.17 51.91 36.23
C GLY A 211 4.02 51.11 37.21
N LEU A 212 5.34 51.36 37.18
CA LEU A 212 6.29 51.03 38.26
C LEU A 212 6.50 52.31 39.10
N PRO A 213 6.47 52.20 40.44
CA PRO A 213 7.57 52.64 41.29
C PRO A 213 7.97 51.45 42.19
N VAL A 214 9.21 51.22 42.61
CA VAL A 214 10.26 52.08 43.19
C VAL A 214 11.61 51.40 42.91
#